data_AF-A0A7S2WIK3-F1
#
_entry.id   AF-A0A7S2WIK3-F1
#
_cell.length_a   1.000
_cell.length_b   1.000
_cell.length_c   1.000
_cell.angle_alpha   90.00
_cell.angle_beta   90.00
_cell.angle_gamma   90.00
#
_symmetry.space_group_name_H-M   'P 1'
#
loop_
_entity.id
_entity.type
_entity.pdbx_description
1 polymer ?
#
loop_
_entity_poly.entity_id
_entity_poly.type
_entity_poly.pdbx_seq_one_letter_code
_entity_poly.pdbx_strand_id
1 'polypeptide(L)'
;ILNSVTKYKLVFIETKDVIETTMALDNYRRACDSGRGAVFLSVARGKVSEGINFDRHYGRAVIMFGIPFQYTLSHVLRARLEYLQIRFQIREQKFFFFFF
;
A
#
# COMPACT_ATOMS: atom_id res chain seq x y z
N ILE A 1 -17.49 -11.20 4.54
CA ILE A 1 -16.03 -11.49 4.70
C ILE A 1 -15.42 -10.65 5.83
N LEU A 2 -15.52 -9.31 5.78
CA LEU A 2 -14.95 -8.43 6.82
C LEU A 2 -15.43 -8.79 8.24
N ASN A 3 -16.74 -9.01 8.41
CA ASN A 3 -17.32 -9.43 9.70
C ASN A 3 -16.70 -10.71 10.27
N SER A 4 -16.25 -11.63 9.42
CA SER A 4 -15.57 -12.86 9.86
C SER A 4 -14.16 -12.55 10.35
N VAL A 5 -13.45 -11.62 9.71
CA VAL A 5 -12.10 -11.18 10.11
C VAL A 5 -12.15 -10.45 11.46
N THR A 6 -13.13 -9.57 11.65
CA THR A 6 -13.29 -8.78 12.89
C THR A 6 -13.52 -9.66 14.13
N LYS A 7 -14.04 -10.88 13.97
CA LYS A 7 -14.14 -11.86 15.07
C LYS A 7 -12.76 -12.28 15.58
N TYR A 8 -11.76 -12.39 14.69
CA TYR A 8 -10.42 -12.89 15.03
C TYR A 8 -9.38 -11.80 15.26
N LYS A 9 -9.47 -10.64 14.59
CA LYS A 9 -8.50 -9.55 14.71
C LYS A 9 -9.18 -8.20 14.61
N LEU A 10 -8.61 -7.19 15.26
CA LEU A 10 -9.07 -5.80 15.06
C LEU A 10 -8.65 -5.32 13.67
N VAL A 11 -9.55 -4.60 13.00
CA VAL A 11 -9.33 -4.09 11.64
C VAL A 11 -9.16 -2.58 11.69
N PHE A 12 -8.05 -2.10 11.15
CA PHE A 12 -7.72 -0.69 11.01
C PHE A 12 -7.61 -0.35 9.53
N ILE A 13 -8.08 0.83 9.12
CA ILE A 13 -8.17 1.23 7.72
C ILE A 13 -7.46 2.57 7.56
N GLU A 14 -6.59 2.68 6.56
CA GLU A 14 -5.99 3.94 6.15
C GLU A 14 -7.07 4.89 5.60
N THR A 15 -7.00 6.16 5.97
CA THR A 15 -7.86 7.21 5.41
C THR A 15 -7.02 8.26 4.69
N LYS A 16 -7.68 9.19 4.00
CA LYS A 16 -6.97 10.31 3.34
C LYS A 16 -6.40 11.31 4.36
N ASP A 17 -6.98 11.36 5.55
CA ASP A 17 -6.55 12.20 6.65
C ASP A 17 -5.34 11.57 7.34
N VAL A 18 -4.28 12.37 7.47
CA VAL A 18 -3.02 11.98 8.10
C VAL A 18 -3.22 11.75 9.60
N ILE A 19 -4.06 12.55 10.26
CA ILE A 19 -4.27 12.48 11.70
C ILE A 19 -4.99 11.18 12.05
N GLU A 20 -6.11 10.90 11.38
CA GLU A 20 -6.86 9.65 11.56
C GLU A 20 -6.00 8.42 11.27
N THR A 21 -5.22 8.47 10.19
CA THR A 21 -4.33 7.38 9.80
C THR A 21 -3.24 7.14 10.83
N THR A 22 -2.68 8.21 11.42
CA THR A 22 -1.68 8.10 12.49
C THR A 22 -2.28 7.47 13.74
N MET A 23 -3.51 7.86 14.10
CA MET A 23 -4.25 7.25 15.21
C MET A 23 -4.56 5.76 14.94
N ALA A 24 -4.96 5.43 13.71
CA ALA A 24 -5.22 4.05 13.31
C ALA A 24 -3.95 3.18 13.41
N LEU A 25 -2.80 3.71 13.01
CA LEU A 25 -1.51 3.03 13.10
C LEU A 25 -1.08 2.78 14.55
N ASP A 26 -1.23 3.78 15.42
CA ASP A 26 -0.87 3.65 16.84
C ASP A 26 -1.74 2.59 17.52
N ASN A 27 -3.05 2.61 17.27
CA ASN A 27 -3.97 1.60 17.79
C ASN A 27 -3.70 0.20 17.21
N TYR A 28 -3.29 0.10 15.93
CA TYR A 28 -2.85 -1.15 15.34
C TYR A 28 -1.67 -1.76 16.10
N ARG A 29 -0.64 -0.96 16.44
CA ARG A 29 0.53 -1.43 17.19
C ARG A 29 0.13 -1.91 18.59
N ARG A 30 -0.69 -1.14 19.32
CA ARG A 30 -1.21 -1.53 20.63
C ARG A 30 -2.01 -2.83 20.58
N ALA A 31 -2.83 -3.03 19.54
CA ALA A 31 -3.58 -4.26 19.33
C ALA A 31 -2.67 -5.48 19.05
N CYS A 32 -1.55 -5.27 18.36
CA CYS A 32 -0.53 -6.29 18.18
C CYS A 32 0.21 -6.63 19.49
N ASP A 33 0.54 -5.62 20.30
CA ASP A 33 1.31 -5.79 21.54
C ASP A 33 0.48 -6.41 22.67
N SER A 34 -0.84 -6.19 22.67
CA SER A 34 -1.79 -6.80 23.61
C SER A 34 -2.11 -8.28 23.32
N GLY A 35 -1.56 -8.87 22.26
CA GLY A 35 -1.80 -10.27 21.89
C GLY A 35 -3.12 -10.55 21.19
N ARG A 36 -4.04 -9.57 21.10
CA ARG A 36 -5.28 -9.68 20.30
C ARG A 36 -4.99 -9.84 18.82
N GLY A 37 -3.96 -9.13 18.35
CA GLY A 37 -3.57 -9.05 16.95
C GLY A 37 -4.48 -8.12 16.12
N ALA A 38 -3.93 -7.63 15.01
CA ALA A 38 -4.63 -6.69 14.15
C ALA A 38 -4.36 -6.93 12.66
N VAL A 39 -5.23 -6.37 11.83
CA VAL A 39 -5.11 -6.27 10.38
C VAL A 39 -5.16 -4.79 10.02
N PHE A 40 -4.17 -4.33 9.26
CA PHE A 40 -4.12 -2.97 8.74
C PHE A 40 -4.40 -3.02 7.24
N LEU A 41 -5.47 -2.34 6.80
CA LEU A 41 -5.85 -2.24 5.40
C LEU A 41 -5.40 -0.88 4.87
N SER A 42 -4.39 -0.89 4.00
CA SER A 42 -3.80 0.30 3.39
C SER A 42 -3.91 0.27 1.87
N VAL A 43 -3.76 1.42 1.23
CA VAL A 43 -3.70 1.53 -0.22
C VAL A 43 -2.23 1.56 -0.65
N ALA A 44 -1.85 0.69 -1.58
CA ALA A 44 -0.52 0.69 -2.16
C ALA A 44 -0.23 2.04 -2.86
N ARG A 45 0.97 2.59 -2.65
CA ARG A 45 1.35 3.98 -3.01
C ARG A 45 0.54 5.07 -2.28
N GLY A 46 -0.17 4.73 -1.21
CA GLY A 46 -0.75 5.69 -0.27
C GLY A 46 0.33 6.33 0.61
N LYS A 47 -0.02 7.41 1.32
CA LYS A 47 0.91 8.16 2.20
C LYS A 47 1.56 7.26 3.26
N VAL A 48 0.85 6.22 3.68
CA VAL A 48 1.33 5.22 4.64
C VAL A 48 2.40 4.31 4.04
N SER A 49 2.32 4.00 2.75
CA SER A 49 3.17 3.01 2.09
C SER A 49 4.63 3.45 1.94
N GLU A 50 4.93 4.74 1.97
CA GLU A 50 6.30 5.25 1.81
C GLU A 50 7.07 5.44 3.13
N GLY A 51 6.37 5.66 4.25
CA GLY A 51 7.01 6.08 5.51
C GLY A 51 6.86 5.11 6.69
N ILE A 52 6.01 4.09 6.58
CA ILE A 52 5.71 3.20 7.70
C ILE A 52 6.48 1.90 7.57
N ASN A 53 7.33 1.65 8.56
CA ASN A 53 8.02 0.37 8.70
C ASN A 53 7.22 -0.57 9.61
N PHE A 54 6.83 -1.72 9.08
CA PHE A 54 6.23 -2.83 9.83
C PHE A 54 7.34 -3.78 10.32
N ASP A 55 8.09 -3.35 11.34
CA ASP A 55 9.19 -4.15 11.89
C ASP A 55 8.68 -5.33 12.75
N ARG A 56 9.47 -6.40 12.83
CA ARG A 56 9.27 -7.57 13.71
C ARG A 56 7.85 -8.18 13.59
N HIS A 57 7.09 -8.16 14.70
CA HIS A 57 5.78 -8.81 14.81
C HIS A 57 4.64 -7.93 14.29
N TYR A 58 4.90 -6.68 13.91
CA TYR A 58 3.93 -5.77 13.31
C TYR A 58 3.68 -6.06 11.81
N GLY A 59 4.38 -7.02 11.21
CA GLY A 59 4.31 -7.31 9.77
C GLY A 59 4.44 -8.79 9.43
N ARG A 60 3.81 -9.70 10.20
CA ARG A 60 4.00 -11.16 10.01
C ARG A 60 3.50 -11.72 8.68
N ALA A 61 2.53 -11.06 8.05
CA ALA A 61 2.02 -11.42 6.74
C ALA A 61 1.54 -10.15 6.03
N VAL A 62 1.90 -10.02 4.76
CA VAL A 62 1.46 -8.93 3.88
C VAL A 62 0.68 -9.56 2.73
N ILE A 63 -0.56 -9.11 2.53
CA ILE A 63 -1.43 -9.58 1.46
C ILE A 63 -1.61 -8.42 0.48
N MET A 64 -1.15 -8.62 -0.75
CA MET A 64 -1.36 -7.67 -1.83
C MET A 64 -2.61 -8.08 -2.63
N PHE A 65 -3.64 -7.23 -2.62
CA PHE A 65 -4.84 -7.45 -3.40
C PHE A 65 -4.64 -6.93 -4.82
N GLY A 66 -4.40 -7.86 -5.75
CA GLY A 66 -4.12 -7.54 -7.14
C GLY A 66 -2.71 -6.97 -7.33
N ILE A 67 -2.54 -6.19 -8.38
CA ILE A 67 -1.25 -5.60 -8.78
C ILE A 67 -1.43 -4.06 -8.81
N PRO A 68 -0.62 -3.28 -8.08
CA PRO A 68 -0.82 -1.82 -7.93
C PRO A 68 -0.40 -1.03 -9.16
N PHE A 69 -1.26 -0.99 -10.18
CA PHE A 69 -1.03 -0.25 -11.42
C PHE A 69 -1.14 1.26 -11.24
N GLN A 70 -0.23 2.01 -11.86
CA GLN A 70 -0.45 3.44 -12.09
C GLN A 70 -1.57 3.63 -13.11
N TYR A 71 -2.31 4.73 -12.99
CA TYR A 71 -3.36 5.09 -13.95
C TYR A 71 -2.74 5.35 -15.33
N THR A 72 -2.94 4.41 -16.24
CA THR A 72 -2.28 4.33 -17.56
C THR A 72 -2.76 5.40 -18.55
N LEU A 73 -3.93 5.99 -18.33
CA LEU A 73 -4.53 6.99 -19.22
C LEU A 73 -4.09 8.45 -18.93
N SER A 74 -3.19 8.66 -17.97
CA SER A 74 -2.66 10.01 -17.70
C SER A 74 -1.80 10.52 -18.86
N HIS A 75 -2.11 11.73 -19.37
CA HIS A 75 -1.30 12.40 -20.40
C HIS A 75 0.17 12.55 -19.97
N VAL A 76 0.42 12.78 -18.68
CA VAL A 76 1.78 12.91 -18.12
C VAL A 76 2.53 11.59 -18.21
N LEU A 77 1.87 10.47 -17.91
CA LEU A 77 2.50 9.15 -17.97
C LEU A 77 2.84 8.78 -19.41
N ARG A 78 1.93 9.04 -20.36
CA ARG A 78 2.16 8.79 -21.79
C ARG A 78 3.35 9.59 -22.32
N ALA A 79 3.42 10.89 -22.00
CA ALA A 79 4.55 11.73 -22.40
C ALA A 79 5.89 11.23 -21.81
N ARG A 80 5.89 10.74 -20.57
CA ARG A 80 7.09 10.13 -19.95
C ARG A 80 7.49 8.83 -20.65
N LEU A 81 6.53 7.96 -20.95
CA LEU A 81 6.79 6.70 -21.66
C LEU A 81 7.37 6.97 -23.06
N GLU A 82 6.81 7.92 -23.79
CA GLU A 82 7.29 8.33 -25.10
C GLU A 82 8.72 8.89 -25.03
N TYR A 83 9.02 9.74 -24.05
CA TYR A 83 10.38 10.24 -23.83
C TYR A 83 11.37 9.10 -23.52
N LEU A 84 11.00 8.17 -22.65
CA LEU A 84 11.85 7.02 -22.29
C LEU A 84 12.09 6.09 -23.47
N GLN A 85 11.10 5.91 -24.33
CA GLN A 85 11.22 5.12 -25.54
C GLN A 85 12.15 5.80 -26.56
N ILE A 86 11.96 7.09 -26.83
CA ILE A 86 12.76 7.83 -27.82
C ILE A 86 14.22 7.97 -27.37
N ARG A 87 14.47 8.30 -26.10
CA ARG A 87 15.82 8.64 -25.61
C ARG A 87 16.62 7.44 -25.12
N PHE A 88 15.96 6.45 -24.53
CA PHE A 88 16.62 5.32 -23.87
C PHE A 88 16.24 3.96 -24.45
N GLN A 89 15.39 3.91 -25.48
CA GLN A 89 14.87 2.66 -26.08
C GLN A 89 14.23 1.72 -25.06
N ILE A 90 13.70 2.27 -23.97
CA ILE A 90 13.00 1.49 -22.94
C ILE A 90 11.58 1.24 -23.44
N ARG A 91 11.23 -0.03 -23.61
CA ARG A 91 9.86 -0.43 -23.98
C ARG A 91 8.92 -0.19 -22.81
N GLU A 92 7.68 0.21 -23.09
CA GLU A 92 6.65 0.45 -22.08
C GLU A 92 6.43 -0.76 -21.15
N GLN A 93 6.47 -1.97 -21.69
CA GLN A 93 6.36 -3.22 -20.92
C GLN A 93 7.42 -3.32 -19.82
N LYS A 94 8.65 -2.88 -20.11
CA LYS A 94 9.76 -2.87 -19.15
C LYS A 94 9.56 -1.80 -18.08
N PHE A 95 8.96 -0.65 -18.44
CA PHE A 95 8.59 0.39 -17.48
C PHE A 95 7.53 -0.11 -16.50
N PHE A 96 6.45 -0.73 -17.01
CA PHE A 96 5.41 -1.28 -16.14
C PHE A 96 5.98 -2.36 -15.23
N PHE A 97 6.81 -3.27 -15.74
CA PHE A 97 7.41 -4.34 -14.93
C PHE A 97 8.39 -3.84 -13.87
N PHE A 98 9.09 -2.71 -14.11
CA PHE A 98 10.08 -2.15 -13.18
C PHE A 98 9.46 -1.33 -12.05
N PHE A 99 8.32 -0.68 -12.29
CA PHE A 99 7.60 0.08 -11.26
C PHE A 99 6.60 -0.79 -10.47
N PHE A 100 6.70 -2.12 -10.61
CA PHE A 100 6.25 -3.15 -9.69
C PHE A 100 7.43 -3.65 -8.86
#